data_AF-A0A1G2ZXK9-F1
#
_entry.id   AF-A0A1G2ZXK9-F1
#
_cell.length_a   1.000
_cell.length_b   1.000
_cell.length_c   1.000
_cell.angle_alpha   90.00
_cell.angle_beta   90.00
_cell.angle_gamma   90.00
#
_symmetry.space_group_name_H-M   'P 1'
#
loop_
_entity.id
_entity.type
_entity.pdbx_description
1 polymer ?
#
loop_
_entity_poly.entity_id
_entity_poly.type
_entity_poly.pdbx_seq_one_letter_code
_entity_poly.pdbx_strand_id
1 'polypeptide(L)'
;MTPIREEQVAATFCDPAGGARNSITGTSEIRELRACGIAARGRPTRILDGVEQIRRALRAGDGSSSFLVSPSCVRLIEAMQCYHYPDDPNVPTETPFKDGLYDHPIDALRYFFVNVRHTGRTISRKY
;
A
#
# COMPACT_ATOMS: atom_id res chain seq x y z
N MET A 1 -9.54 -9.58 14.58
CA MET A 1 -10.56 -10.16 13.69
C MET A 1 -10.97 -9.06 12.72
N THR A 2 -10.80 -9.26 11.42
CA THR A 2 -11.22 -8.26 10.41
C THR A 2 -12.74 -8.09 10.46
N PRO A 3 -13.27 -6.87 10.26
CA PRO A 3 -14.71 -6.60 10.39
C PRO A 3 -15.57 -7.31 9.33
N ILE A 4 -14.95 -7.94 8.34
CA ILE A 4 -15.57 -8.62 7.21
C ILE A 4 -14.96 -10.03 7.11
N ARG A 5 -15.77 -11.03 6.74
CA ARG A 5 -15.29 -12.41 6.51
C ARG A 5 -14.26 -12.41 5.37
N GLU A 6 -13.20 -13.22 5.48
CA GLU A 6 -12.14 -13.30 4.47
C GLU A 6 -12.69 -13.66 3.07
N GLU A 7 -13.77 -14.42 3.00
CA GLU A 7 -14.47 -14.78 1.75
C GLU A 7 -15.00 -13.57 0.97
N GLN A 8 -15.25 -12.44 1.66
CA GLN A 8 -15.70 -11.19 1.06
C GLN A 8 -14.54 -10.22 0.78
N VAL A 9 -13.31 -10.59 1.18
CA VAL A 9 -12.10 -9.80 0.95
C VAL A 9 -11.51 -10.19 -0.40
N ALA A 10 -11.50 -9.25 -1.36
CA ALA A 10 -10.96 -9.52 -2.69
C ALA A 10 -9.45 -9.83 -2.65
N ALA A 11 -8.69 -9.11 -1.82
CA ALA A 11 -7.29 -9.36 -1.55
C ALA A 11 -6.81 -8.53 -0.34
N THR A 12 -5.80 -9.05 0.36
CA THR A 12 -5.07 -8.33 1.41
C THR A 12 -3.63 -8.07 0.95
N PHE A 13 -3.19 -6.82 1.01
CA PHE A 13 -1.85 -6.40 0.59
C PHE A 13 -1.01 -5.92 1.77
N CYS A 14 0.29 -6.16 1.73
CA CYS A 14 1.21 -5.85 2.83
C CYS A 14 2.59 -5.44 2.31
N ASP A 15 3.42 -4.94 3.22
CA ASP A 15 4.82 -4.64 2.95
C ASP A 15 5.58 -5.92 2.56
N PRO A 16 6.26 -5.97 1.40
CA PRO A 16 7.12 -7.11 1.04
C PRO A 16 8.20 -7.43 2.08
N ALA A 17 8.65 -6.46 2.88
CA ALA A 17 9.63 -6.69 3.95
C ALA A 17 9.09 -7.61 5.06
N GLY A 18 7.77 -7.64 5.30
CA GLY A 18 7.13 -8.57 6.25
C GLY A 18 7.16 -10.04 5.80
N GLY A 19 7.75 -10.34 4.64
CA GLY A 19 8.09 -11.69 4.20
C GLY A 19 9.44 -12.18 4.71
N ALA A 20 10.30 -11.29 5.21
CA ALA A 20 11.58 -11.65 5.80
C ALA A 20 11.36 -12.42 7.11
N ARG A 21 12.24 -13.37 7.41
CA ARG A 21 12.21 -14.07 8.70
C ARG A 21 12.65 -13.10 9.78
N ASN A 22 11.82 -12.94 10.80
CA ASN A 22 12.16 -12.15 11.96
C ASN A 22 13.08 -12.98 12.87
N SER A 23 14.20 -12.41 13.32
CA SER A 23 15.22 -13.10 14.12
C SER A 23 14.72 -13.55 15.50
N ILE A 24 13.61 -12.97 15.97
CA ILE A 24 13.03 -13.23 17.30
C ILE A 24 12.01 -14.38 17.25
N THR A 25 11.13 -14.43 16.24
CA THR A 25 10.05 -15.42 16.14
C THR A 25 10.37 -16.58 15.20
N GLY A 26 11.38 -16.46 14.33
CA GLY A 26 11.76 -17.46 13.33
C GLY A 26 10.74 -17.61 12.17
N THR A 27 9.64 -16.88 12.22
CA THR A 27 8.59 -16.79 11.21
C THR A 27 8.56 -15.39 10.61
N SER A 28 7.77 -15.20 9.54
CA SER A 28 7.55 -13.89 8.94
C SER A 28 6.13 -13.43 9.23
N GLU A 29 5.90 -12.11 9.29
CA GLU A 29 4.59 -11.53 9.58
C GLU A 29 3.54 -12.00 8.55
N ILE A 30 3.94 -12.14 7.28
CA ILE A 30 3.07 -12.72 6.22
C ILE A 30 2.69 -14.18 6.53
N ARG A 31 3.60 -14.96 7.11
CA ARG A 31 3.33 -16.36 7.47
C ARG A 31 2.36 -16.45 8.64
N GLU A 32 2.52 -15.59 9.65
CA GLU A 32 1.59 -15.50 10.79
C GLU A 32 0.19 -15.06 10.33
N LEU A 33 0.10 -14.04 9.46
CA LEU A 33 -1.17 -13.62 8.88
C LEU A 33 -1.85 -14.76 8.12
N ARG A 34 -1.07 -15.53 7.35
CA ARG A 34 -1.60 -16.70 6.62
C ARG A 34 -2.05 -17.82 7.56
N ALA A 35 -1.34 -18.06 8.66
CA ALA A 35 -1.75 -19.02 9.68
C ALA A 35 -3.08 -18.62 10.34
N CYS A 36 -3.34 -17.32 10.47
CA CYS A 36 -4.61 -16.75 10.90
C CYS A 36 -5.70 -16.69 9.81
N GLY A 37 -5.45 -17.26 8.62
CA GLY A 37 -6.40 -17.30 7.51
C GLY A 37 -6.42 -16.05 6.63
N ILE A 38 -5.51 -15.09 6.82
CA ILE A 38 -5.43 -13.85 6.04
C ILE A 38 -4.43 -14.04 4.90
N ALA A 39 -4.90 -14.01 3.66
CA ALA A 39 -4.07 -14.25 2.48
C ALA A 39 -3.27 -12.99 2.05
N ALA A 40 -2.34 -12.54 2.90
CA ALA A 40 -1.54 -11.34 2.65
C ALA A 40 -0.52 -11.53 1.49
N ARG A 41 -0.44 -10.52 0.62
CA ARG A 41 0.49 -10.48 -0.54
C ARG A 41 1.32 -9.20 -0.49
N GLY A 42 2.63 -9.33 -0.58
CA GLY A 42 3.57 -8.21 -0.67
C GLY A 42 4.38 -8.34 -1.95
N ARG A 43 4.63 -7.21 -2.63
CA ARG A 43 5.45 -7.18 -3.84
C ARG A 43 6.55 -6.13 -3.71
N PRO A 44 7.83 -6.50 -3.91
CA PRO A 44 8.92 -5.54 -3.93
C PRO A 44 8.78 -4.63 -5.16
N THR A 45 8.74 -3.32 -4.90
CA THR A 45 8.68 -2.25 -5.91
C THR A 45 9.41 -1.02 -5.42
N ARG A 46 9.88 -0.16 -6.33
CA ARG A 46 10.45 1.13 -5.95
C ARG A 46 9.35 2.01 -5.36
N ILE A 47 9.70 2.82 -4.36
CA ILE A 47 8.75 3.74 -3.71
C ILE A 47 8.16 4.70 -4.76
N LEU A 48 9.02 5.26 -5.62
CA LEU A 48 8.61 6.16 -6.71
C LEU A 48 7.56 5.55 -7.64
N ASP A 49 7.73 4.29 -8.07
CA ASP A 49 6.78 3.62 -8.96
C ASP A 49 5.38 3.53 -8.35
N GLY A 50 5.32 3.33 -7.03
CA GLY A 50 4.07 3.26 -6.29
C GLY A 50 3.45 4.64 -6.04
N VAL A 51 4.26 5.64 -5.70
CA VAL A 51 3.82 7.04 -5.55
C VAL A 51 3.25 7.57 -6.87
N GLU A 52 3.88 7.27 -8.00
CA GLU A 52 3.40 7.70 -9.31
C GLU A 52 2.05 7.04 -9.68
N GLN A 53 1.83 5.79 -9.29
CA GLN A 53 0.53 5.15 -9.46
C GLN A 53 -0.57 5.83 -8.64
N ILE A 54 -0.27 6.28 -7.41
CA ILE A 54 -1.19 7.06 -6.59
C ILE A 54 -1.50 8.40 -7.27
N ARG A 55 -0.47 9.13 -7.71
CA ARG A 55 -0.62 10.42 -8.41
C ARG A 55 -1.51 10.29 -9.64
N ARG A 56 -1.24 9.30 -10.50
CA ARG A 56 -2.05 9.03 -11.69
C ARG A 56 -3.50 8.66 -11.35
N ALA A 57 -3.74 7.98 -10.22
CA ALA A 57 -5.09 7.64 -9.80
C ALA A 57 -5.86 8.83 -9.21
N LEU A 58 -5.16 9.74 -8.53
CA LEU A 58 -5.71 11.00 -8.04
C LEU A 58 -6.08 11.94 -9.19
N ARG A 59 -5.16 12.12 -10.13
CA ARG A 59 -5.38 12.93 -11.31
C ARG A 59 -4.46 12.47 -12.42
N ALA A 60 -5.04 11.85 -13.44
CA ALA A 60 -4.34 11.48 -14.65
C ALA A 60 -4.06 12.73 -15.52
N GLY A 61 -3.19 12.59 -16.52
CA GLY A 61 -2.81 13.69 -17.43
C GLY A 61 -3.97 14.23 -18.28
N ASP A 62 -5.06 13.46 -18.43
CA ASP A 62 -6.31 13.85 -19.07
C ASP A 62 -7.29 14.56 -18.10
N GLY A 63 -6.89 14.75 -16.84
CA GLY A 63 -7.71 15.36 -15.80
C GLY A 63 -8.68 14.41 -15.11
N SER A 64 -8.74 13.13 -15.49
CA SER A 64 -9.61 12.14 -14.86
C SER A 64 -9.08 11.68 -13.50
N SER A 65 -10.00 11.34 -12.58
CA SER A 65 -9.69 10.81 -11.25
C SER A 65 -10.34 9.45 -11.09
N SER A 66 -9.55 8.44 -10.73
CA SER A 66 -10.02 7.06 -10.49
C SER A 66 -9.91 6.64 -9.02
N PHE A 67 -9.43 7.52 -8.15
CA PHE A 67 -9.28 7.29 -6.72
C PHE A 67 -10.05 8.34 -5.93
N LEU A 68 -10.97 7.87 -5.09
CA LEU A 68 -11.78 8.71 -4.20
C LEU A 68 -11.54 8.24 -2.77
N VAL A 69 -11.37 9.19 -1.86
CA VAL A 69 -11.19 8.93 -0.42
C VAL A 69 -12.46 9.36 0.30
N SER A 70 -13.00 8.48 1.13
CA SER A 70 -14.14 8.81 1.98
C SER A 70 -13.76 9.92 2.98
N PRO A 71 -14.62 10.91 3.26
CA PRO A 71 -14.37 11.94 4.28
C PRO A 71 -14.11 11.36 5.68
N SER A 72 -14.57 10.14 5.96
CA SER A 72 -14.31 9.44 7.22
C SER A 72 -12.87 8.95 7.38
N CYS A 73 -12.07 8.91 6.30
CA CYS A 73 -10.68 8.48 6.31
C CYS A 73 -9.73 9.63 6.71
N VAL A 74 -10.01 10.30 7.83
CA VAL A 74 -9.35 11.54 8.27
C VAL A 74 -7.83 11.41 8.29
N ARG A 75 -7.30 10.33 8.89
CA ARG A 75 -5.85 10.09 8.96
C ARG A 75 -5.18 9.93 7.60
N LEU A 76 -5.89 9.34 6.62
CA LEU A 76 -5.36 9.23 5.26
C LEU A 76 -5.36 10.60 4.57
N ILE A 77 -6.42 11.39 4.77
CA ILE A 77 -6.51 12.74 4.21
C ILE A 77 -5.40 13.63 4.77
N GLU A 78 -5.20 13.63 6.10
CA GLU A 78 -4.10 14.35 6.77
C GLU A 78 -2.75 13.90 6.22
N ALA A 79 -2.52 12.58 6.13
CA ALA A 79 -1.29 12.04 5.58
C ALA A 79 -1.03 12.50 4.14
N MET A 80 -2.07 12.52 3.29
CA MET A 80 -1.96 13.00 1.91
C MET A 80 -1.68 14.51 1.82
N GLN A 81 -2.08 15.29 2.81
CA GLN A 81 -1.82 16.74 2.88
C GLN A 81 -0.42 17.06 3.44
N CYS A 82 0.10 16.24 4.34
CA CYS A 82 1.40 16.46 5.00
C CYS A 82 2.58 15.73 4.36
N TYR A 83 2.33 14.80 3.42
CA TYR A 83 3.38 14.02 2.77
C TYR A 83 4.33 14.90 1.95
N HIS A 84 5.61 14.90 2.31
CA HIS A 84 6.64 15.74 1.69
C HIS A 84 7.97 14.99 1.50
N TYR A 85 8.80 15.52 0.61
CA TYR A 85 10.20 15.10 0.49
C TYR A 85 11.05 15.99 1.41
N PRO A 86 12.19 15.49 1.91
CA PRO A 86 13.12 16.29 2.69
C PRO A 86 13.50 17.59 1.98
N ASP A 87 13.45 18.70 2.71
CA ASP A 87 13.71 20.04 2.18
C ASP A 87 15.20 20.35 1.98
N ASP A 88 16.12 19.46 2.37
CA ASP A 88 17.56 19.67 2.22
C ASP A 88 17.99 19.50 0.75
N PRO A 89 18.34 20.60 0.04
CA PRO A 89 18.73 20.53 -1.37
C PRO A 89 20.07 19.80 -1.58
N ASN A 90 20.85 19.56 -0.52
CA ASN A 90 22.12 18.83 -0.60
C ASN A 90 21.93 17.31 -0.49
N VAL A 91 20.73 16.84 -0.17
CA VAL A 91 20.39 15.43 -0.12
C VAL A 91 19.39 15.13 -1.22
N PRO A 92 19.83 14.85 -2.46
CA PRO A 92 18.94 14.34 -3.51
C PRO A 92 18.40 12.98 -3.05
N THR A 93 17.21 13.00 -2.46
CA THR A 93 16.54 11.82 -1.96
C THR A 93 15.32 11.53 -2.82
N GLU A 94 15.31 10.35 -3.41
CA GLU A 94 14.17 9.81 -4.16
C GLU A 94 13.07 9.29 -3.22
N THR A 95 13.26 9.42 -1.90
CA THR A 95 12.37 8.87 -0.89
C THR A 95 11.72 9.96 -0.03
N PRO A 96 10.45 9.78 0.36
CA PRO A 96 9.74 10.72 1.22
C PRO A 96 10.37 10.83 2.60
N PHE A 97 10.11 11.93 3.28
CA PHE A 97 10.48 12.09 4.68
C PHE A 97 9.64 11.13 5.55
N LYS A 98 10.32 10.37 6.40
CA LYS A 98 9.67 9.44 7.34
C LYS A 98 9.52 10.11 8.69
N ASP A 99 8.35 10.69 8.93
CA ASP A 99 7.96 11.28 10.21
C ASP A 99 7.39 10.25 11.21
N GLY A 100 7.11 9.03 10.75
CA GLY A 100 6.51 7.96 11.55
C GLY A 100 5.01 8.13 11.82
N LEU A 101 4.37 9.17 11.30
CA LEU A 101 2.96 9.50 11.53
C LEU A 101 2.13 9.48 10.25
N TYR A 102 2.62 10.14 9.20
CA TYR A 102 1.94 10.34 7.91
C TYR A 102 2.49 9.43 6.81
N ASP A 103 3.66 8.83 7.01
CA ASP A 103 4.26 7.87 6.09
C ASP A 103 3.49 6.54 6.01
N HIS A 104 3.01 6.03 7.15
CA HIS A 104 2.36 4.72 7.23
C HIS A 104 1.08 4.59 6.38
N PRO A 105 0.12 5.54 6.40
CA PRO A 105 -1.06 5.46 5.54
C PRO A 105 -0.71 5.51 4.04
N ILE A 106 0.30 6.29 3.67
CA ILE A 106 0.76 6.41 2.28
C ILE A 106 1.47 5.14 1.82
N ASP A 107 2.29 4.53 2.68
CA ASP A 107 2.90 3.24 2.39
C ASP A 107 1.88 2.12 2.22
N ALA A 108 0.84 2.07 3.06
CA ALA A 108 -0.27 1.13 2.88
C ALA A 108 -0.99 1.34 1.54
N LEU A 109 -1.27 2.60 1.18
CA LEU A 109 -1.89 2.94 -0.10
C LEU A 109 -0.99 2.55 -1.29
N ARG A 110 0.31 2.74 -1.15
CA ARG A 110 1.32 2.33 -2.13
C ARG A 110 1.28 0.83 -2.37
N TYR A 111 1.23 0.03 -1.30
CA TYR A 111 1.10 -1.42 -1.41
C TYR A 111 -0.19 -1.83 -2.11
N PHE A 112 -1.30 -1.14 -1.87
CA PHE A 112 -2.54 -1.36 -2.60
C PHE A 112 -2.38 -1.15 -4.11
N PHE A 113 -1.90 0.02 -4.55
CA PHE A 113 -1.82 0.34 -5.97
C PHE A 113 -0.87 -0.56 -6.74
N VAL A 114 0.28 -0.88 -6.14
CA VAL A 114 1.28 -1.78 -6.71
C VAL A 114 0.74 -3.19 -6.95
N ASN A 115 -0.20 -3.66 -6.13
CA ASN A 115 -0.72 -5.01 -6.27
C ASN A 115 -2.03 -5.05 -7.08
N VAL A 116 -2.94 -4.08 -6.90
CA VAL A 116 -4.29 -4.11 -7.49
C VAL A 116 -4.25 -4.10 -9.03
N ARG A 117 -3.35 -3.33 -9.64
CA ARG A 117 -3.22 -3.23 -11.10
C ARG A 117 -2.63 -4.48 -11.74
N HIS A 118 -1.95 -5.32 -10.96
CA HIS A 118 -1.37 -6.58 -11.45
C HIS A 118 -2.32 -7.77 -11.27
N THR A 119 -3.36 -7.63 -10.46
CA THR A 119 -4.46 -8.61 -10.36
C THR A 119 -5.36 -8.65 -11.60
N GLY A 120 -5.23 -7.69 -12.54
CA GLY A 120 -6.04 -7.59 -13.76
C GLY A 120 -5.89 -8.72 -14.78
N ARG A 121 -5.10 -9.76 -14.50
CA ARG A 121 -4.90 -10.91 -15.41
C ARG A 121 -5.20 -12.28 -14.80
N THR A 122 -5.98 -12.35 -13.72
CA THR A 122 -6.26 -13.63 -13.05
C THR A 122 -7.77 -13.91 -12.92
N ILE A 123 -8.24 -14.67 -13.92
CA ILE A 123 -9.34 -15.66 -13.91
C ILE A 123 -10.77 -15.11 -13.82
N SER A 124 -11.39 -14.94 -15.00
CA SER A 124 -12.83 -15.17 -15.17
C SER A 124 -13.12 -16.63 -14.81
N ARG A 125 -13.63 -16.88 -13.60
CA ARG A 125 -14.32 -18.13 -13.30
C ARG A 125 -15.73 -17.98 -13.87
N LYS A 126 -15.98 -18.64 -15.00
CA LYS A 126 -17.34 -18.91 -15.47
C LYS A 126 -17.96 -19.95 -14.52
N TYR A 127 -19.12 -19.61 -13.97
CA TYR A 127 -20.08 -20.57 -13.45
C TYR A 127 -20.71 -21.34 -14.62
#